data_AF-A0A6M3L827-F1
#
_entry.id   AF-A0A6M3L827-F1
#
_cell.length_a   1.000
_cell.length_b   1.000
_cell.length_c   1.000
_cell.angle_alpha   90.00
_cell.angle_beta   90.00
_cell.angle_gamma   90.00
#
_symmetry.space_group_name_H-M   'P 1'
#
loop_
_entity.id
_entity.type
_entity.pdbx_description
1 polymer ?
#
loop_
_entity_poly.entity_id
_entity_poly.type
_entity_poly.pdbx_seq_one_letter_code
_entity_poly.pdbx_strand_id
1 'polypeptide(L)'
;MKRLLITLSDNLYDDLKTKAIETNNSMTEIVREYLRTCDGAVKIQTREHLIIRRWSTVEWSLKVRERDKCVCQKCGRQGDDHTMIAHHILSRKQGGKNVIENGITLCKPCHGNIHKKTK
;
A
#
# COMPACT_ATOMS: atom_id res chain seq x y z
N MET A 1 8.96 -24.54 10.98
CA MET A 1 7.67 -23.95 10.52
C MET A 1 7.95 -22.87 9.49
N LYS A 2 7.20 -22.84 8.38
CA LYS A 2 7.32 -21.80 7.35
C LYS A 2 6.67 -20.50 7.84
N ARG A 3 7.38 -19.38 7.69
CA ARG A 3 6.89 -18.03 7.98
C ARG A 3 6.41 -17.39 6.69
N LEU A 4 5.20 -16.84 6.68
CA LEU A 4 4.61 -16.17 5.52
C LEU A 4 4.36 -14.71 5.85
N LEU A 5 4.97 -13.81 5.08
CA LEU A 5 4.79 -12.36 5.23
C LEU A 5 3.54 -11.91 4.46
N ILE A 6 2.60 -11.30 5.16
CA ILE A 6 1.41 -10.67 4.60
C ILE A 6 1.54 -9.16 4.80
N THR A 7 1.58 -8.41 3.71
CA THR A 7 1.67 -6.95 3.73
C THR A 7 0.37 -6.34 3.26
N LEU A 8 -0.17 -5.44 4.08
CA LEU A 8 -1.48 -4.82 3.87
C LEU A 8 -1.29 -3.31 3.72
N SER A 9 -2.14 -2.67 2.91
CA SER A 9 -2.26 -1.21 2.94
C SER A 9 -2.67 -0.74 4.34
N ASP A 10 -2.38 0.52 4.66
CA ASP A 10 -2.65 1.04 6.00
C ASP A 10 -4.12 0.92 6.40
N ASN A 11 -5.05 1.22 5.48
CA ASN A 11 -6.49 1.09 5.73
C ASN A 11 -6.90 -0.36 5.99
N LEU A 12 -6.52 -1.31 5.12
CA LEU A 12 -6.88 -2.70 5.28
C LEU A 12 -6.30 -3.29 6.57
N TYR A 13 -5.09 -2.90 6.95
CA TYR A 13 -4.53 -3.28 8.25
C TYR A 13 -5.38 -2.71 9.41
N ASP A 14 -5.74 -1.43 9.34
CA ASP A 14 -6.54 -0.77 10.39
C ASP A 14 -7.94 -1.39 10.53
N ASP A 15 -8.59 -1.69 9.41
CA ASP A 15 -9.92 -2.30 9.35
C ASP A 15 -9.89 -3.71 9.95
N LEU A 16 -8.95 -4.56 9.54
CA LEU A 16 -8.81 -5.92 10.07
C LEU A 16 -8.40 -5.91 11.55
N LYS A 17 -7.59 -4.93 11.97
CA LYS A 17 -7.21 -4.76 13.38
C LYS A 17 -8.42 -4.36 14.24
N THR A 18 -9.26 -3.48 13.72
CA THR A 18 -10.51 -3.08 14.38
C THR A 18 -11.43 -4.29 14.54
N LYS A 19 -11.65 -5.06 13.46
CA LYS A 19 -12.45 -6.29 13.50
C LYS A 19 -11.92 -7.32 14.50
N ALA A 20 -10.60 -7.45 14.62
CA ALA A 20 -9.98 -8.34 15.61
C ALA A 20 -10.33 -7.94 17.05
N ILE A 21 -10.29 -6.64 17.37
CA ILE A 21 -10.67 -6.10 18.68
C ILE A 21 -12.17 -6.31 18.93
N GLU A 22 -13.02 -5.92 17.99
CA GLU A 22 -14.49 -6.00 18.13
C GLU A 22 -14.99 -7.44 18.31
N THR A 23 -14.35 -8.40 17.66
CA THR A 23 -14.74 -9.82 17.74
C THR A 23 -13.96 -10.61 18.79
N ASN A 24 -13.07 -9.95 19.54
CA ASN A 24 -12.15 -10.58 20.50
C ASN A 24 -11.39 -11.79 19.91
N ASN A 25 -10.99 -11.68 18.64
CA ASN A 25 -10.20 -12.69 17.93
C ASN A 25 -8.78 -12.19 17.67
N SER A 26 -7.86 -13.10 17.41
CA SER A 26 -6.52 -12.71 17.02
C SER A 26 -6.49 -12.10 15.62
N MET A 27 -5.56 -11.17 15.40
CA MET A 27 -5.30 -10.60 14.07
C MET A 27 -5.04 -11.69 13.01
N THR A 28 -4.37 -12.76 13.42
CA THR A 28 -4.06 -13.91 12.56
C THR A 28 -5.32 -14.63 12.09
N GLU A 29 -6.32 -14.83 12.97
CA GLU A 29 -7.59 -15.47 12.61
C GLU A 29 -8.38 -14.61 11.63
N ILE A 30 -8.49 -13.31 11.91
CA ILE A 30 -9.19 -12.36 11.03
C ILE A 30 -8.52 -12.27 9.67
N VAL A 31 -7.19 -12.20 9.60
CA VAL A 31 -6.48 -12.17 8.31
C VAL A 31 -6.68 -13.47 7.53
N ARG A 32 -6.69 -14.64 8.20
CA ARG A 32 -7.00 -15.91 7.52
C ARG A 32 -8.41 -15.93 6.96
N GLU A 33 -9.39 -15.39 7.70
CA GLU A 33 -10.77 -15.26 7.22
C GLU A 33 -10.85 -14.34 6.01
N TYR A 34 -10.26 -13.15 6.10
CA TYR A 34 -10.19 -12.22 4.98
C TYR A 34 -9.58 -12.86 3.74
N LEU A 35 -8.44 -13.54 3.87
CA LEU A 35 -7.76 -14.18 2.73
C LEU A 35 -8.57 -15.32 2.10
N ARG A 36 -9.51 -15.95 2.82
CA ARG A 36 -10.44 -16.93 2.24
C ARG A 36 -11.50 -16.28 1.35
N THR A 37 -11.77 -14.99 1.52
CA THR A 37 -12.77 -14.24 0.74
C THR A 37 -12.20 -13.61 -0.53
N CYS A 38 -10.87 -13.48 -0.64
CA CYS A 38 -10.23 -12.96 -1.84
C CYS A 38 -10.31 -13.98 -2.99
N ASP A 39 -10.94 -13.61 -4.11
CA ASP A 39 -10.95 -14.44 -5.32
C ASP A 39 -9.51 -14.69 -5.81
N GLY A 40 -9.15 -15.96 -6.04
CA GLY A 40 -7.79 -16.37 -6.38
C GLY A 40 -6.84 -16.55 -5.19
N ALA A 41 -7.37 -16.68 -3.96
CA ALA A 41 -6.60 -16.81 -2.73
C ALA A 41 -5.38 -17.74 -2.86
N VAL A 42 -4.22 -17.20 -2.49
CA VAL A 42 -3.05 -18.00 -2.14
C VAL A 42 -3.51 -19.07 -1.16
N LYS A 43 -3.32 -20.36 -1.49
CA LYS A 43 -3.66 -21.47 -0.60
C LYS A 43 -2.71 -21.45 0.60
N ILE A 44 -3.05 -20.66 1.62
CA ILE A 44 -2.30 -20.60 2.87
C ILE A 44 -2.62 -21.87 3.66
N GLN A 45 -1.58 -22.60 4.04
CA GLN A 45 -1.71 -23.78 4.88
C GLN A 45 -1.92 -23.35 6.32
N THR A 46 -2.75 -24.08 7.06
CA THR A 46 -3.08 -23.80 8.47
C THR A 46 -1.85 -23.72 9.38
N ARG A 47 -0.80 -24.48 9.06
CA ARG A 47 0.47 -24.57 9.82
C ARG A 47 1.46 -23.42 9.60
N GLU A 48 1.18 -22.49 8.68
CA GLU A 48 2.08 -21.36 8.42
C GLU A 48 1.96 -20.29 9.51
N HIS A 49 3.09 -19.76 9.95
CA HIS A 49 3.13 -18.63 10.87
C HIS A 49 3.04 -17.34 10.03
N LEU A 50 1.92 -16.62 10.18
CA LEU A 50 1.71 -15.36 9.46
C LEU A 50 2.41 -14.19 10.16
N ILE A 51 3.20 -13.44 9.41
CA ILE A 51 3.75 -12.16 9.84
C ILE A 51 2.94 -11.08 9.13
N ILE A 52 2.13 -10.33 9.88
CA ILE A 52 1.20 -9.35 9.32
C ILE A 52 1.75 -7.95 9.58
N ARG A 53 2.00 -7.17 8.53
CA ARG A 53 2.48 -5.79 8.66
C ARG A 53 1.84 -4.85 7.64
N ARG A 54 1.98 -3.55 7.88
CA ARG A 54 1.63 -2.50 6.92
C ARG A 54 2.65 -2.41 5.78
N TRP A 55 2.22 -1.86 4.65
CA TRP A 55 3.11 -1.47 3.56
C TRP A 55 4.16 -0.46 4.03
N SER A 56 5.40 -0.73 3.65
CA SER A 56 6.46 0.28 3.69
C SER A 56 6.20 1.35 2.62
N THR A 57 6.87 2.50 2.76
CA THR A 57 6.84 3.55 1.72
C THR A 57 7.33 3.03 0.37
N VAL A 58 8.27 2.07 0.35
CA VAL A 58 8.79 1.48 -0.89
C VAL A 58 7.72 0.62 -1.57
N GLU A 59 7.08 -0.28 -0.84
CA GLU A 59 6.01 -1.15 -1.38
C GLU A 59 4.82 -0.34 -1.87
N TRP A 60 4.40 0.66 -1.09
CA TRP A 60 3.34 1.59 -1.49
C TRP A 60 3.70 2.35 -2.76
N SER A 61 4.92 2.89 -2.85
CA SER A 61 5.39 3.64 -4.02
C SER A 61 5.36 2.77 -5.28
N LEU A 62 5.82 1.52 -5.18
CA LEU A 62 5.77 0.55 -6.28
C LEU A 62 4.33 0.29 -6.73
N LYS A 63 3.41 0.04 -5.78
CA LYS A 63 2.01 -0.25 -6.10
C LYS A 63 1.28 0.94 -6.74
N VAL A 64 1.57 2.17 -6.31
CA VAL A 64 1.03 3.39 -6.94
C VAL A 64 1.51 3.52 -8.39
N ARG A 65 2.79 3.27 -8.65
CA ARG A 65 3.35 3.33 -10.01
C ARG A 65 2.85 2.21 -10.90
N GLU A 66 2.69 1.00 -10.35
CA GLU A 66 2.10 -0.15 -11.04
C GLU A 66 0.66 0.15 -11.49
N ARG A 67 -0.19 0.69 -10.60
CA ARG A 67 -1.54 1.15 -10.93
C ARG A 67 -1.53 2.14 -12.10
N ASP A 68 -0.64 3.12 -12.03
CA ASP A 68 -0.53 4.19 -13.01
C ASP A 68 0.26 3.79 -14.28
N LYS A 69 0.68 2.52 -14.39
CA LYS A 69 1.51 2.00 -15.48
C LYS A 69 2.77 2.83 -15.75
N CYS A 70 3.38 3.36 -14.68
CA CYS A 70 4.52 4.26 -14.75
C CYS A 70 4.30 5.47 -15.68
N VAL A 71 3.06 5.97 -15.75
CA VAL A 71 2.73 7.21 -16.47
C VAL A 71 2.53 8.34 -15.49
N CYS A 72 3.14 9.50 -15.77
CA CYS A 72 2.93 10.72 -15.01
C CYS A 72 1.47 11.17 -15.14
N GLN A 73 0.73 11.14 -14.03
CA GLN A 73 -0.70 11.47 -14.01
C GLN A 73 -0.99 12.97 -14.18
N LYS A 74 0.06 13.82 -14.15
CA LYS A 74 -0.08 15.26 -14.36
C LYS A 74 0.15 15.70 -15.81
N CYS A 75 1.07 15.06 -16.53
CA CYS A 75 1.46 15.50 -17.87
C CYS A 75 1.46 14.39 -18.94
N GLY A 76 1.07 13.16 -18.58
CA GLY A 76 1.03 12.03 -19.51
C GLY A 76 2.38 11.46 -19.93
N ARG A 77 3.51 12.00 -19.43
CA ARG A 77 4.84 11.47 -19.74
C ARG A 77 4.93 10.00 -19.28
N GLN A 78 5.29 9.12 -20.19
CA GLN A 78 5.61 7.72 -19.90
C GLN A 78 7.04 7.60 -19.35
N GLY A 79 7.26 6.61 -18.49
CA GLY A 79 8.56 6.28 -17.94
C GLY A 79 8.54 4.89 -17.31
N ASP A 80 9.44 4.68 -16.38
CA ASP A 80 9.68 3.42 -15.69
C ASP A 80 9.77 3.64 -14.17
N ASP A 81 10.02 2.56 -13.45
CA ASP A 81 10.19 2.55 -12.00
C ASP A 81 11.41 3.37 -11.49
N HIS A 82 12.30 3.82 -12.38
CA HIS A 82 13.47 4.62 -12.00
C HIS A 82 13.27 6.13 -12.27
N THR A 83 12.40 6.46 -13.20
CA THR A 83 12.14 7.84 -13.65
C THR A 83 10.85 8.42 -13.07
N MET A 84 9.92 7.56 -12.65
CA MET A 84 8.65 7.94 -12.02
C MET A 84 8.68 7.81 -10.50
N ILE A 85 8.00 8.74 -9.83
CA ILE A 85 7.99 8.86 -8.37
C ILE A 85 6.54 8.88 -7.91
N ALA A 86 6.19 8.02 -6.94
CA ALA A 86 4.92 8.14 -6.24
C ALA A 86 4.98 9.33 -5.26
N HIS A 87 3.97 10.18 -5.32
CA HIS A 87 3.81 11.32 -4.43
C HIS A 87 2.58 11.12 -3.56
N HIS A 88 2.71 11.44 -2.27
CA HIS A 88 1.57 11.46 -1.35
C HIS A 88 0.71 12.69 -1.63
N ILE A 89 -0.56 12.52 -1.98
CA ILE A 89 -1.51 13.62 -2.22
C ILE A 89 -1.76 14.39 -0.92
N LEU A 90 -2.14 13.67 0.15
CA LEU A 90 -2.08 14.16 1.52
C LEU A 90 -0.72 13.81 2.09
N SER A 91 0.07 14.82 2.49
CA SER A 91 1.42 14.60 2.99
C SER A 91 1.46 13.75 4.26
N ARG A 92 2.54 13.00 4.47
CA ARG A 92 2.73 12.22 5.71
C ARG A 92 2.69 13.08 6.97
N LYS A 93 3.18 14.33 6.92
CA LYS A 93 3.12 15.28 8.03
C LYS A 93 1.68 15.62 8.44
N GLN A 94 0.74 15.52 7.51
CA GLN A 94 -0.69 15.77 7.72
C GLN A 94 -1.49 14.47 7.95
N GLY A 95 -0.82 13.34 8.23
CA GLY A 95 -1.50 12.05 8.45
C GLY A 95 -1.78 11.25 7.17
N GLY A 96 -1.15 11.62 6.04
CA GLY A 96 -1.22 10.85 4.80
C GLY A 96 -0.75 9.40 4.97
N LYS A 97 -1.65 8.46 4.70
CA LYS A 97 -1.41 7.01 4.80
C LYS A 97 -0.81 6.42 3.52
N ASN A 98 -0.17 5.26 3.63
CA ASN A 98 0.29 4.44 2.52
C ASN A 98 -0.87 3.62 1.92
N VAL A 99 -1.89 4.30 1.40
CA VAL A 99 -2.98 3.71 0.62
C VAL A 99 -2.87 4.17 -0.82
N ILE A 100 -3.33 3.35 -1.77
CA ILE A 100 -3.12 3.62 -3.21
C ILE A 100 -3.78 4.93 -3.63
N GLU A 101 -4.96 5.22 -3.08
CA GLU A 101 -5.78 6.40 -3.34
C GLU A 101 -5.06 7.69 -2.92
N ASN A 102 -4.17 7.61 -1.91
CA ASN A 102 -3.36 8.74 -1.47
C ASN A 102 -2.05 8.89 -2.28
N GLY A 103 -1.87 8.09 -3.33
CA GLY A 103 -0.69 8.12 -4.19
C GLY A 103 -1.00 8.61 -5.60
N ILE A 104 -0.10 9.42 -6.14
CA ILE A 104 -0.09 9.84 -7.54
C ILE A 104 1.29 9.65 -8.16
N THR A 105 1.38 9.02 -9.33
CA THR A 105 2.64 8.88 -10.05
C THR A 105 3.00 10.14 -10.81
N LEU A 106 4.21 10.67 -10.60
CA LEU A 106 4.70 11.89 -11.22
C LEU A 106 6.12 11.71 -11.78
N CYS A 107 6.39 12.37 -12.90
CA CYS A 107 7.77 12.51 -13.39
C CYS A 107 8.55 13.53 -12.51
N LYS A 108 9.88 13.41 -12.49
CA LYS A 108 10.77 14.30 -11.70
C LYS A 108 10.43 15.80 -11.83
N PRO A 109 10.22 16.37 -13.04
CA PRO A 109 9.84 17.78 -13.17
C PRO A 109 8.49 18.11 -12.51
N CYS A 110 7.47 17.28 -12.72
CA CYS A 110 6.14 17.50 -12.13
C CYS A 110 6.17 17.39 -10.61
N HIS A 111 6.90 16.40 -10.08
CA HIS A 111 7.10 16.23 -8.64
C HIS A 111 7.83 17.43 -8.03
N GLY A 112 8.91 17.90 -8.66
CA GLY A 112 9.64 19.08 -8.22
C GLY A 112 8.76 20.34 -8.19
N ASN A 113 7.88 20.52 -9.17
CA ASN A 113 6.97 21.68 -9.21
C ASN A 113 5.96 21.71 -8.05
N ILE A 114 5.63 20.56 -7.44
CA ILE A 114 4.76 20.51 -6.26
C ILE A 114 5.53 21.02 -5.04
N HIS A 115 6.75 20.54 -4.82
CA HIS A 115 7.59 20.95 -3.68
C HIS A 115 8.20 22.35 -3.83
N LYS A 116 8.22 22.92 -5.04
CA LYS A 116 8.70 24.29 -5.30
C LYS A 116 7.73 25.40 -4.86
N LYS A 117 6.49 25.09 -4.47
CA LYS A 117 5.48 26.10 -4.08
C LYS A 117 5.63 26.66 -2.65
N THR A 118 6.85 26.70 -2.13
CA THR A 118 7.20 27.47 -0.93
C THR A 118 8.49 28.22 -1.19
N LYS A 119 8.35 29.42 -1.76
CA LYS A 119 9.24 30.56 -1.56
C LYS A 119 8.37 31.79 -1.42
#